data_AF-A0A3E4LZF8-F1
#
_entry.id   AF-A0A3E4LZF8-F1
#
_cell.length_a   1.000
_cell.length_b   1.000
_cell.length_c   1.000
_cell.angle_alpha   90.00
_cell.angle_beta   90.00
_cell.angle_gamma   90.00
#
_symmetry.space_group_name_H-M   'P 1'
#
loop_
_entity.id
_entity.type
_entity.pdbx_description
1 polymer ?
#
loop_
_entity_poly.entity_id
_entity_poly.type
_entity_poly.pdbx_seq_one_letter_code
_entity_poly.pdbx_strand_id
1 'polypeptide(L)'
;MEDYIVALISAVASFIAAYLGACLALKNIKKEKYFEERKRLYYELAGILPVTDEFIAQSDYLQDYDCGGNAKQKIEIMKMRLQDAEDRLKIKKVGKYTSKEIYEIETEISNWKYIIKKHKEYLQEMEALHKKLEAFDKSGKKNLLRLFASAEVWSSYVHFEVALHNEYYCNIGVKKDDIVYHINNLILGMRNDLQG
;
A
#
# COMPACT_ATOMS: atom_id res chain seq x y z
N MET A 1 -65.22 -0.15 -34.36
CA MET A 1 -64.98 0.09 -32.92
C MET A 1 -63.82 -0.79 -32.43
N GLU A 2 -63.78 -2.07 -32.82
CA GLU A 2 -62.64 -2.98 -32.55
C GLU A 2 -61.29 -2.49 -33.07
N ASP A 3 -61.18 -2.06 -34.34
CA ASP A 3 -59.90 -1.60 -34.91
C ASP A 3 -59.30 -0.41 -34.14
N TYR A 4 -60.16 0.46 -33.60
CA TYR A 4 -59.74 1.62 -32.81
C TYR A 4 -59.23 1.20 -31.43
N ILE A 5 -59.84 0.19 -30.81
CA ILE A 5 -59.40 -0.39 -29.53
C ILE A 5 -58.07 -1.12 -29.72
N VAL A 6 -57.91 -1.89 -30.80
CA VAL A 6 -56.66 -2.59 -31.13
C VAL A 6 -55.54 -1.58 -31.41
N ALA A 7 -55.81 -0.51 -32.16
CA ALA A 7 -54.85 0.57 -32.39
C ALA A 7 -54.43 1.27 -31.10
N LEU A 8 -55.38 1.54 -30.20
CA LEU A 8 -55.10 2.16 -28.90
C LEU A 8 -54.23 1.26 -28.01
N ILE A 9 -54.56 -0.04 -27.89
CA ILE A 9 -53.76 -1.01 -27.12
C ILE A 9 -52.35 -1.13 -27.70
N SER A 10 -52.23 -1.18 -29.03
CA SER A 10 -50.93 -1.29 -29.72
C SER A 10 -50.07 -0.06 -29.51
N ALA A 11 -50.67 1.14 -29.53
CA ALA A 11 -49.97 2.39 -29.25
C ALA A 11 -49.48 2.45 -27.80
N VAL A 12 -50.31 2.04 -26.82
CA VAL A 12 -49.94 1.99 -25.40
C VAL A 12 -48.83 0.95 -25.16
N ALA A 13 -48.92 -0.24 -25.75
CA ALA A 13 -47.90 -1.27 -25.63
C ALA A 13 -46.55 -0.82 -26.22
N SER A 14 -46.58 -0.14 -27.37
CA SER A 14 -45.38 0.43 -28.00
C SER A 14 -44.74 1.51 -27.14
N PHE A 15 -45.55 2.36 -26.51
CA PHE A 15 -45.07 3.39 -25.60
C PHE A 15 -44.41 2.78 -24.35
N ILE A 16 -45.02 1.77 -23.73
CA ILE A 16 -44.45 1.07 -22.56
C ILE A 16 -43.13 0.38 -22.93
N ALA A 17 -43.08 -0.30 -24.08
CA ALA A 17 -41.86 -0.95 -24.56
C ALA A 17 -40.73 0.07 -24.81
N ALA A 18 -41.03 1.21 -25.44
CA ALA A 18 -40.07 2.28 -25.66
C ALA A 18 -39.57 2.89 -24.34
N TYR A 19 -40.48 3.11 -23.38
CA TYR A 19 -40.14 3.62 -22.05
C TYR A 19 -39.21 2.66 -21.29
N LEU A 20 -39.54 1.36 -21.24
CA LEU A 20 -38.71 0.34 -20.61
C LEU A 20 -37.34 0.23 -21.30
N GLY A 21 -37.31 0.25 -22.63
CA GLY A 21 -36.08 0.27 -23.42
C GLY A 21 -35.19 1.46 -23.07
N ALA A 22 -35.76 2.66 -22.97
CA ALA A 22 -35.05 3.87 -22.56
C ALA A 22 -34.52 3.78 -21.12
N CYS A 23 -35.32 3.26 -20.18
CA CYS A 23 -34.88 3.06 -18.79
C CYS A 23 -33.70 2.07 -18.68
N LEU A 24 -33.75 0.96 -19.43
CA LEU A 24 -32.67 -0.02 -19.48
C LEU A 24 -31.40 0.56 -20.12
N ALA A 25 -31.55 1.31 -21.21
CA ALA A 25 -30.44 2.00 -21.86
C ALA A 25 -29.76 3.00 -20.89
N LEU A 26 -30.55 3.82 -20.17
CA LEU A 26 -30.02 4.74 -19.16
C LEU A 26 -29.31 4.01 -18.01
N LYS A 27 -29.85 2.87 -17.56
CA LYS A 27 -29.22 2.04 -16.53
C LYS A 27 -27.88 1.47 -17.03
N ASN A 28 -27.82 1.02 -18.28
CA ASN A 28 -26.61 0.50 -18.89
C ASN A 28 -25.55 1.58 -19.06
N ILE A 29 -25.91 2.77 -19.56
CA ILE A 29 -25.00 3.92 -19.67
C ILE A 29 -24.40 4.30 -18.31
N LYS A 30 -25.22 4.32 -17.24
CA LYS A 30 -24.70 4.55 -15.88
C LYS A 30 -23.74 3.46 -15.45
N LYS A 31 -24.07 2.18 -15.69
CA LYS A 31 -23.22 1.04 -15.35
C LYS A 31 -21.86 1.11 -16.07
N GLU A 32 -21.85 1.45 -17.35
CA GLU A 32 -20.63 1.65 -18.13
C GLU A 32 -19.78 2.80 -17.58
N LYS A 33 -20.41 3.95 -17.27
CA LYS A 33 -19.69 5.08 -16.66
C LYS A 33 -19.06 4.71 -15.32
N TYR A 34 -19.78 3.97 -14.47
CA TYR A 34 -19.22 3.48 -13.20
C TYR A 34 -18.08 2.49 -13.41
N PHE A 35 -18.19 1.61 -14.42
CA PHE A 35 -17.14 0.68 -14.77
C PHE A 35 -15.86 1.40 -15.21
N GLU A 36 -15.98 2.40 -16.10
CA GLU A 36 -14.83 3.19 -16.56
C GLU A 36 -14.18 3.99 -15.43
N GLU A 37 -14.97 4.60 -14.55
CA GLU A 37 -14.44 5.34 -13.41
C GLU A 37 -13.67 4.42 -12.44
N ARG A 38 -14.23 3.24 -12.16
CA ARG A 38 -13.57 2.21 -11.34
C ARG A 38 -12.28 1.71 -11.98
N LYS A 39 -12.31 1.43 -13.28
CA LYS A 39 -11.14 0.98 -14.04
C LYS A 39 -10.01 2.00 -13.98
N ARG A 40 -10.32 3.28 -14.23
CA ARG A 40 -9.36 4.37 -14.08
C ARG A 40 -8.78 4.42 -12.67
N LEU A 41 -9.65 4.37 -11.65
CA LEU A 41 -9.25 4.42 -10.25
C LEU A 41 -8.28 3.28 -9.89
N TYR A 42 -8.55 2.06 -10.36
CA TYR A 42 -7.69 0.91 -10.12
C TYR A 42 -6.34 1.02 -10.80
N TYR A 43 -6.28 1.54 -12.03
CA TYR A 43 -4.98 1.79 -12.68
C TYR A 43 -4.16 2.84 -11.94
N GLU A 44 -4.81 3.91 -11.48
CA GLU A 44 -4.13 4.94 -10.69
C GLU A 44 -3.62 4.36 -9.36
N LEU A 45 -4.42 3.56 -8.65
CA LEU A 45 -4.00 2.90 -7.42
C LEU A 45 -2.87 1.90 -7.67
N ALA A 46 -2.97 1.06 -8.70
CA ALA A 46 -1.93 0.10 -9.07
C ALA A 46 -0.59 0.79 -9.42
N GLY A 47 -0.62 2.01 -9.98
CA GLY A 47 0.58 2.81 -10.21
C GLY A 47 1.20 3.43 -8.94
N ILE A 48 0.47 3.43 -7.82
CA ILE A 48 0.96 3.89 -6.51
C ILE A 48 1.56 2.74 -5.72
N LEU A 49 0.97 1.54 -5.81
CA LEU A 49 1.41 0.36 -5.07
C LEU A 49 2.90 0.06 -5.36
N PRO A 50 3.70 -0.29 -4.34
CA PRO A 50 5.09 -0.63 -4.55
C PRO A 50 5.21 -1.97 -5.29
N VAL A 51 6.31 -2.13 -6.03
CA VAL A 51 6.67 -3.41 -6.65
C VAL A 51 7.11 -4.36 -5.53
N THR A 52 6.42 -5.48 -5.38
CA THR A 52 6.57 -6.38 -4.22
C THR A 52 7.99 -6.90 -4.03
N ASP A 53 8.70 -7.17 -5.13
CA ASP A 53 10.06 -7.73 -5.08
C ASP A 53 11.08 -6.68 -4.64
N GLU A 54 10.89 -5.44 -5.07
CA GLU A 54 11.80 -4.32 -4.80
C GLU A 54 11.50 -3.63 -3.46
N PHE A 55 10.29 -3.79 -2.93
CA PHE A 55 9.85 -3.15 -1.69
C PHE A 55 10.75 -3.51 -0.52
N ILE A 56 11.30 -2.49 0.15
CA ILE A 56 12.12 -2.67 1.34
C ILE A 56 11.24 -2.56 2.58
N ALA A 57 11.30 -3.55 3.47
CA ALA A 57 10.70 -3.46 4.80
C ALA A 57 11.79 -3.44 5.88
N GLN A 58 11.45 -2.90 7.05
CA GLN A 58 12.31 -2.91 8.23
C GLN A 58 12.67 -4.33 8.65
N SER A 59 11.77 -5.30 8.47
CA SER A 59 12.02 -6.71 8.76
C SER A 59 13.13 -7.34 7.91
N ASP A 60 13.52 -6.73 6.79
CA ASP A 60 14.56 -7.28 5.90
C ASP A 60 15.97 -7.12 6.46
N TYR A 61 16.17 -6.15 7.37
CA TYR A 61 17.50 -5.79 7.87
C TYR A 61 17.54 -5.45 9.36
N LEU A 62 16.40 -5.37 10.05
CA LEU A 62 16.31 -5.18 11.50
C LEU A 62 15.85 -6.45 12.20
N GLN A 63 16.35 -6.62 13.42
CA GLN A 63 15.90 -7.62 14.38
C GLN A 63 15.15 -6.93 15.54
N ASP A 64 14.26 -7.67 16.21
CA ASP A 64 13.28 -7.12 17.18
C ASP A 64 13.90 -6.35 18.36
N TYR A 65 15.18 -6.58 18.68
CA TYR A 65 15.91 -5.91 19.77
C TYR A 65 16.82 -4.75 19.31
N ASP A 66 16.85 -4.44 18.00
CA ASP A 66 17.81 -3.49 17.45
C ASP A 66 17.48 -2.03 17.79
N CYS A 67 16.21 -1.64 17.74
CA CYS A 67 15.78 -0.25 17.95
C CYS A 67 14.38 -0.19 18.56
N GLY A 68 14.00 1.00 19.04
CA GLY A 68 12.67 1.34 19.57
C GLY A 68 12.03 2.49 18.78
N GLY A 69 10.70 2.60 18.77
CA GLY A 69 9.97 3.74 18.20
C GLY A 69 9.64 3.62 16.71
N ASN A 70 9.26 4.74 16.09
CA ASN A 70 8.95 4.78 14.66
C ASN A 70 10.22 4.84 13.80
N ALA A 71 10.11 4.54 12.50
CA ALA A 71 11.24 4.51 11.58
C ALA A 71 12.14 5.76 11.65
N LYS A 72 11.56 6.96 11.62
CA LYS A 72 12.32 8.22 11.71
C LYS A 72 13.10 8.38 13.02
N GLN A 73 12.66 7.76 14.11
CA GLN A 73 13.39 7.78 15.38
C GLN A 73 14.49 6.70 15.40
N LYS A 74 14.22 5.53 14.81
CA LYS A 74 15.18 4.42 14.79
C LYS A 74 16.50 4.80 14.15
N ILE A 75 16.51 5.62 13.09
CA ILE A 75 17.77 6.07 12.46
C ILE A 75 18.72 6.80 13.41
N GLU A 76 18.19 7.60 14.35
CA GLU A 76 19.02 8.30 15.34
C GLU A 76 19.54 7.34 16.40
N ILE A 77 18.74 6.38 16.83
CA ILE A 77 19.16 5.30 17.74
C ILE A 77 20.29 4.48 17.10
N MET A 78 20.16 4.10 15.83
CA MET A 78 21.20 3.38 15.10
C MET A 78 22.51 4.18 15.02
N LYS A 79 22.44 5.50 14.78
CA LYS A 79 23.62 6.37 14.77
C LYS A 79 24.28 6.43 16.15
N MET A 80 23.51 6.50 17.23
CA MET A 80 24.04 6.48 18.60
C MET A 80 24.75 5.14 18.89
N ARG A 81 24.17 4.01 18.47
CA ARG A 81 24.81 2.69 18.62
C ARG A 81 26.10 2.56 17.80
N LEU A 82 26.10 3.07 16.57
CA LEU A 82 27.32 3.13 15.76
C LEU A 82 28.41 3.96 16.44
N GLN A 83 28.06 5.14 16.96
CA GLN A 83 28.99 6.03 17.64
C GLN A 83 29.58 5.36 18.89
N ASP A 84 28.73 4.71 19.70
CA ASP A 84 29.18 3.94 20.87
C ASP A 84 30.18 2.83 20.49
N ALA A 85 29.88 2.05 19.44
CA ALA A 85 30.78 1.00 18.98
C ALA A 85 32.12 1.56 18.47
N GLU A 86 32.10 2.69 17.73
CA GLU A 86 33.31 3.37 17.27
C GLU A 86 34.16 3.91 18.43
N ASP A 87 33.52 4.44 19.49
CA ASP A 87 34.23 4.94 20.66
C ASP A 87 34.80 3.80 21.53
N ARG A 88 34.06 2.69 21.67
CA ARG A 88 34.58 1.45 22.29
C ARG A 88 35.82 0.94 21.53
N LEU A 89 35.80 0.96 20.18
CA LEU A 89 36.95 0.54 19.38
C LEU A 89 38.18 1.42 19.62
N LYS A 90 38.01 2.74 19.67
CA LYS A 90 39.12 3.69 19.94
C LYS A 90 39.77 3.40 21.29
N ILE A 91 38.97 3.19 22.33
CA ILE A 91 39.46 2.86 23.68
C ILE A 91 40.22 1.53 23.66
N LYS A 92 39.66 0.51 22.99
CA LYS A 92 40.29 -0.83 22.94
C LYS A 92 41.59 -0.86 22.15
N LYS A 93 41.74 -0.03 21.11
CA LYS A 93 43.00 0.07 20.34
C LYS A 93 44.17 0.65 21.14
N VAL A 94 43.90 1.38 22.22
CA VAL A 94 44.92 1.96 23.11
C VAL A 94 45.25 1.01 24.30
N GLY A 95 44.34 0.09 24.63
CA GLY A 95 44.50 -0.87 25.73
C GLY A 95 45.14 -2.21 25.34
N LYS A 96 45.34 -3.09 26.32
CA LYS A 96 45.77 -4.49 26.12
C LYS A 96 44.55 -5.42 25.91
N TYR A 97 43.87 -5.29 24.78
CA TYR A 97 42.73 -6.15 24.43
C TYR A 97 43.12 -7.24 23.43
N THR A 98 42.33 -8.32 23.40
CA THR A 98 42.58 -9.44 22.48
C THR A 98 42.17 -9.07 21.05
N SER A 99 42.84 -9.66 20.04
CA SER A 99 42.48 -9.48 18.63
C SER A 99 41.04 -9.88 18.33
N LYS A 100 40.50 -10.86 19.07
CA LYS A 100 39.10 -11.32 18.95
C LYS A 100 38.12 -10.22 19.33
N GLU A 101 38.32 -9.56 20.46
CA GLU A 101 37.44 -8.49 20.93
C GLU A 101 37.44 -7.27 19.99
N ILE A 102 38.59 -6.97 19.38
CA ILE A 102 38.70 -5.88 18.39
C ILE A 102 37.90 -6.25 17.14
N TYR A 103 38.05 -7.47 16.65
CA TYR A 103 37.33 -7.98 15.48
C TYR A 103 35.81 -7.98 15.66
N GLU A 104 35.33 -8.36 16.84
CA GLU A 104 33.90 -8.34 17.19
C GLU A 104 33.31 -6.93 17.08
N ILE A 105 34.02 -5.91 17.60
CA ILE A 105 33.57 -4.51 17.51
C ILE A 105 33.65 -3.99 16.07
N GLU A 106 34.69 -4.33 15.32
CA GLU A 106 34.79 -3.93 13.90
C GLU A 106 33.67 -4.54 13.06
N THR A 107 33.26 -5.77 13.38
CA THR A 107 32.09 -6.43 12.79
C THR A 107 30.80 -5.70 13.18
N GLU A 108 30.62 -5.36 14.46
CA GLU A 108 29.47 -4.58 14.94
C GLU A 108 29.34 -3.23 14.21
N ILE A 109 30.45 -2.48 14.08
CA ILE A 109 30.49 -1.21 13.34
C ILE A 109 30.07 -1.40 11.88
N SER A 110 30.56 -2.47 11.24
CA SER A 110 30.25 -2.77 9.84
C SER A 110 28.76 -3.10 9.66
N ASN A 111 28.18 -3.85 10.60
CA ASN A 111 26.76 -4.17 10.63
C ASN A 111 25.91 -2.90 10.83
N TRP A 112 26.24 -2.04 11.79
CA TRP A 112 25.52 -0.79 11.99
C TRP A 112 25.60 0.14 10.77
N LYS A 113 26.75 0.22 10.10
CA LYS A 113 26.90 0.99 8.85
C LYS A 113 25.98 0.46 7.75
N TYR A 114 25.88 -0.86 7.61
CA TYR A 114 24.97 -1.51 6.66
C TYR A 114 23.49 -1.21 7.00
N ILE A 115 23.09 -1.43 8.26
CA ILE A 115 21.72 -1.21 8.74
C ILE A 115 21.31 0.26 8.52
N ILE A 116 22.16 1.22 8.89
CA ILE A 116 21.89 2.66 8.69
C ILE A 116 21.72 3.00 7.21
N LYS A 117 22.53 2.41 6.33
CA LYS A 117 22.41 2.60 4.89
C LYS A 117 21.05 2.11 4.40
N LYS A 118 20.69 0.87 4.74
CA LYS A 118 19.41 0.26 4.35
C LYS A 118 18.20 1.01 4.91
N HIS A 119 18.28 1.47 6.14
CA HIS A 119 17.20 2.24 6.76
C HIS A 119 16.99 3.61 6.10
N LYS A 120 18.04 4.24 5.57
CA LYS A 120 17.89 5.47 4.78
C LYS A 120 17.20 5.22 3.44
N GLU A 121 17.56 4.13 2.76
CA GLU A 121 16.89 3.70 1.52
C GLU A 121 15.39 3.46 1.78
N TYR A 122 15.07 2.72 2.84
CA TYR A 122 13.71 2.49 3.32
C TYR A 122 12.93 3.78 3.59
N LEU A 123 13.52 4.74 4.34
CA LEU A 123 12.85 6.00 4.68
C LEU A 123 12.49 6.82 3.43
N GLN A 124 13.38 6.84 2.44
CA GLN A 124 13.14 7.53 1.16
C GLN A 124 11.99 6.89 0.39
N GLU A 125 11.99 5.56 0.29
CA GLU A 125 10.93 4.80 -0.39
C GLU A 125 9.56 5.02 0.28
N MET A 126 9.51 4.87 1.61
CA MET A 126 8.28 5.04 2.38
C MET A 126 7.74 6.47 2.35
N GLU A 127 8.61 7.49 2.38
CA GLU A 127 8.18 8.88 2.26
C GLU A 127 7.57 9.16 0.88
N ALA A 128 8.16 8.61 -0.19
CA ALA A 128 7.60 8.71 -1.53
C ALA A 128 6.24 7.99 -1.66
N LEU A 129 6.13 6.78 -1.10
CA LEU A 129 4.88 6.00 -1.09
C LEU A 129 3.78 6.70 -0.30
N HIS A 130 4.06 7.14 0.94
CA HIS A 130 3.11 7.88 1.75
C HIS A 130 2.61 9.15 1.06
N LYS A 131 3.49 9.90 0.40
CA LYS A 131 3.09 11.10 -0.34
C LYS A 131 2.13 10.79 -1.49
N LYS A 132 2.36 9.69 -2.23
CA LYS A 132 1.46 9.25 -3.31
C LYS A 132 0.10 8.83 -2.76
N LEU A 133 0.07 8.07 -1.66
CA LEU A 133 -1.16 7.64 -1.00
C LEU A 133 -1.93 8.83 -0.41
N GLU A 134 -1.25 9.77 0.24
CA GLU A 134 -1.86 10.99 0.78
C GLU A 134 -2.47 11.85 -0.34
N ALA A 135 -1.81 11.94 -1.50
CA ALA A 135 -2.35 12.63 -2.66
C ALA A 135 -3.58 11.91 -3.24
N PHE A 136 -3.58 10.58 -3.27
CA PHE A 136 -4.73 9.77 -3.64
C PHE A 136 -5.93 10.05 -2.72
N ASP A 137 -5.71 10.06 -1.41
CA ASP A 137 -6.74 10.32 -0.41
C ASP A 137 -7.31 11.74 -0.52
N LYS A 138 -6.43 12.75 -0.55
CA LYS A 138 -6.83 14.16 -0.64
C LYS A 138 -7.55 14.52 -1.93
N SER A 139 -7.32 13.77 -3.01
CA SER A 139 -8.04 13.97 -4.27
C SER A 139 -9.48 13.44 -4.27
N GLY A 140 -9.93 12.82 -3.17
CA GLY A 140 -11.26 12.21 -3.05
C GLY A 140 -11.34 10.81 -3.65
N LYS A 141 -10.27 10.30 -4.25
CA LYS A 141 -10.22 8.97 -4.89
C LYS A 141 -10.43 7.83 -3.92
N LYS A 142 -9.98 7.95 -2.67
CA LYS A 142 -10.32 6.98 -1.61
C LYS A 142 -11.81 6.87 -1.34
N ASN A 143 -12.54 8.00 -1.40
CA ASN A 143 -14.00 7.98 -1.28
C ASN A 143 -14.65 7.31 -2.48
N LEU A 144 -14.14 7.58 -3.69
CA LEU A 144 -14.60 6.89 -4.91
C LEU A 144 -14.28 5.39 -4.85
N LEU A 145 -13.12 5.01 -4.29
CA LEU A 145 -12.72 3.62 -4.09
C LEU A 145 -13.72 2.91 -3.19
N ARG A 146 -14.04 3.52 -2.06
CA ARG A 146 -15.05 3.00 -1.13
C ARG A 146 -16.45 2.86 -1.77
N LEU A 147 -16.81 3.74 -2.70
CA LEU A 147 -18.13 3.73 -3.34
C LEU A 147 -18.24 2.73 -4.48
N PHE A 148 -17.17 2.57 -5.27
CA PHE A 148 -17.21 1.80 -6.52
C PHE A 148 -16.56 0.43 -6.43
N ALA A 149 -15.64 0.22 -5.50
CA ALA A 149 -14.98 -1.06 -5.35
C ALA A 149 -15.87 -2.08 -4.62
N SER A 150 -15.65 -3.35 -4.89
CA SER A 150 -16.20 -4.42 -4.06
C SER A 150 -15.71 -4.33 -2.62
N ALA A 151 -16.45 -5.00 -1.73
CA ALA A 151 -16.07 -5.12 -0.33
C ALA A 151 -14.68 -5.77 -0.15
N GLU A 152 -14.32 -6.71 -1.01
CA GLU A 152 -13.02 -7.39 -1.00
C GLU A 152 -11.87 -6.42 -1.33
N VAL A 153 -12.02 -5.63 -2.39
CA VAL A 153 -11.03 -4.62 -2.79
C VAL A 153 -10.89 -3.55 -1.72
N TRP A 154 -12.01 -3.04 -1.20
CA TRP A 154 -12.00 -2.04 -0.14
C TRP A 154 -11.33 -2.57 1.13
N SER A 155 -11.67 -3.78 1.55
CA SER A 155 -11.05 -4.41 2.72
C SER A 155 -9.55 -4.62 2.52
N SER A 156 -9.12 -5.08 1.35
CA SER A 156 -7.70 -5.30 1.04
C SER A 156 -6.92 -3.98 1.04
N TYR A 157 -7.49 -2.91 0.50
CA TYR A 157 -6.88 -1.58 0.54
C TYR A 157 -6.70 -1.06 1.97
N VAL A 158 -7.73 -1.21 2.83
CA VAL A 158 -7.63 -0.80 4.24
C VAL A 158 -6.57 -1.61 4.97
N HIS A 159 -6.50 -2.93 4.77
CA HIS A 159 -5.47 -3.77 5.39
C HIS A 159 -4.06 -3.37 4.92
N PHE A 160 -3.88 -3.07 3.64
CA PHE A 160 -2.62 -2.55 3.11
C PHE A 160 -2.20 -1.23 3.77
N GLU A 161 -3.11 -0.25 3.89
CA GLU A 161 -2.81 1.02 4.57
C GLU A 161 -2.41 0.81 6.03
N VAL A 162 -3.14 -0.05 6.76
CA VAL A 162 -2.84 -0.36 8.16
C VAL A 162 -1.49 -1.06 8.29
N ALA A 163 -1.18 -2.00 7.39
CA ALA A 163 0.09 -2.70 7.37
C ALA A 163 1.26 -1.72 7.15
N LEU A 164 1.15 -0.79 6.18
CA LEU A 164 2.15 0.26 5.97
C LEU A 164 2.29 1.21 7.16
N HIS A 165 1.17 1.59 7.78
CA HIS A 165 1.19 2.46 8.94
C HIS A 165 1.93 1.80 10.11
N ASN A 166 1.60 0.54 10.40
CA ASN A 166 2.24 -0.23 11.45
C ASN A 166 3.71 -0.51 11.14
N GLU A 167 4.02 -0.83 9.88
CA GLU A 167 5.40 -0.99 9.42
C GLU A 167 6.22 0.28 9.73
N TYR A 168 5.70 1.47 9.43
CA TYR A 168 6.42 2.71 9.66
C TYR A 168 6.50 3.14 11.13
N TYR A 169 5.41 2.99 11.89
CA TYR A 169 5.27 3.56 13.24
C TYR A 169 5.55 2.57 14.38
N CYS A 170 5.43 1.26 14.15
CA CYS A 170 5.60 0.25 15.18
C CYS A 170 7.00 -0.37 15.14
N ASN A 171 7.37 -0.99 16.27
CA ASN A 171 8.76 -1.37 16.48
C ASN A 171 9.20 -2.61 15.70
N ILE A 172 8.27 -3.48 15.31
CA ILE A 172 8.26 -4.50 14.24
C ILE A 172 7.12 -5.45 14.64
N GLY A 173 6.00 -5.38 13.93
CA GLY A 173 4.87 -6.31 14.08
C GLY A 173 4.27 -6.72 12.74
N VAL A 174 4.77 -6.12 11.66
CA VAL A 174 4.39 -6.36 10.28
C VAL A 174 5.68 -6.72 9.55
N LYS A 175 5.68 -7.82 8.82
CA LYS A 175 6.80 -8.25 7.99
C LYS A 175 6.56 -7.87 6.53
N LYS A 176 7.62 -7.87 5.73
CA LYS A 176 7.53 -7.72 4.27
C LYS A 176 6.43 -8.61 3.67
N ASP A 177 6.39 -9.88 4.08
CA ASP A 177 5.42 -10.85 3.57
C ASP A 177 3.96 -10.46 3.86
N ASP A 178 3.68 -9.84 5.00
CA ASP A 178 2.33 -9.37 5.35
C ASP A 178 1.88 -8.23 4.42
N ILE A 179 2.79 -7.28 4.14
CA ILE A 179 2.52 -6.16 3.24
C ILE A 179 2.35 -6.66 1.81
N VAL A 180 3.23 -7.55 1.35
CA VAL A 180 3.17 -8.18 0.02
C VAL A 180 1.87 -8.96 -0.15
N TYR A 181 1.44 -9.70 0.87
CA TYR A 181 0.16 -10.40 0.89
C TYR A 181 -1.01 -9.44 0.66
N HIS A 182 -1.05 -8.32 1.37
CA HIS A 182 -2.11 -7.32 1.20
C HIS A 182 -2.08 -6.63 -0.17
N ILE A 183 -0.90 -6.33 -0.72
CA ILE A 183 -0.75 -5.79 -2.08
C ILE A 183 -1.30 -6.78 -3.12
N ASN A 184 -0.91 -8.05 -3.02
CA ASN A 184 -1.34 -9.09 -3.96
C ASN A 184 -2.85 -9.32 -3.93
N ASN A 185 -3.45 -9.36 -2.74
CA ASN A 185 -4.89 -9.48 -2.59
C ASN A 185 -5.63 -8.26 -3.16
N LEU A 186 -5.10 -7.05 -2.93
CA LEU A 186 -5.66 -5.84 -3.51
C LEU A 186 -5.63 -5.88 -5.05
N ILE A 187 -4.49 -6.27 -5.64
CA ILE A 187 -4.35 -6.41 -7.10
C ILE A 187 -5.29 -7.48 -7.64
N LEU A 188 -5.37 -8.63 -6.98
CA LEU A 188 -6.25 -9.73 -7.38
C LEU A 188 -7.73 -9.31 -7.32
N GLY A 189 -8.15 -8.70 -6.22
CA GLY A 189 -9.51 -8.17 -6.07
C GLY A 189 -9.85 -7.15 -7.14
N MET A 190 -8.93 -6.22 -7.43
CA MET A 190 -9.13 -5.23 -8.50
C MET A 190 -9.29 -5.89 -9.88
N ARG A 191 -8.53 -6.96 -10.16
CA ARG A 191 -8.67 -7.72 -11.41
C ARG A 191 -10.02 -8.41 -11.51
N ASN A 192 -10.45 -9.06 -10.42
CA ASN A 192 -11.75 -9.75 -10.36
C ASN A 192 -12.91 -8.76 -10.56
N ASP A 193 -12.87 -7.60 -9.91
CA ASP A 193 -13.89 -6.55 -10.04
C ASP A 193 -14.04 -6.00 -11.46
N LEU A 194 -12.96 -6.06 -12.26
CA LEU A 194 -12.94 -5.62 -13.65
C LEU A 194 -13.36 -6.71 -14.65
N GLN A 195 -13.33 -7.98 -14.26
CA GLN A 195 -13.72 -9.09 -15.13
C GLN A 195 -15.24 -9.28 -15.22
N GLY A 196 -15.99 -8.83 -14.21
CA GLY A 196 -17.46 -8.82 -14.22
C GLY A 196 -18.08 -10.10 -13.68
#